data_AF-A0A5N6DAU6-F1
#
_entry.id   AF-A0A5N6DAU6-F1
#
_cell.length_a   1.000
_cell.length_b   1.000
_cell.length_c   1.000
_cell.angle_alpha   90.00
_cell.angle_beta   90.00
_cell.angle_gamma   90.00
#
_symmetry.space_group_name_H-M   'P 1'
#
loop_
_entity.id
_entity.type
_entity.pdbx_description
1 polymer ?
#
loop_
_entity_poly.entity_id
_entity_poly.type
_entity_poly.pdbx_seq_one_letter_code
_entity_poly.pdbx_strand_id
1 'polypeptide(L)'
;MPKANRRPMQILSTTTEYPISGVDETATILMRFAPSTADGPEIQATGSASLRAITDLDGETAAVRIQGDQGEIQICGWPWCPSRLRVIRRRPGMNNRGTISIDKTDLLPDGLYGLCFEADEVAHCIYQGLLESPEMPWLESLTVMEIMDTVRRENNHWFPEEIETLEYPVTLPSKTS
;
A
#
# COMPACT_ATOMS: atom_id res chain seq x y z
N MET A 1 12.54 -4.25 15.46
CA MET A 1 12.84 -5.20 14.37
C MET A 1 13.96 -4.58 13.53
N PRO A 2 14.99 -5.32 13.09
CA PRO A 2 15.98 -4.76 12.16
C PRO A 2 15.23 -4.25 10.91
N LYS A 3 15.56 -3.06 10.42
CA LYS A 3 15.03 -2.51 9.16
C LYS A 3 15.59 -3.33 7.99
N ALA A 4 15.11 -4.56 7.84
CA ALA A 4 15.44 -5.43 6.72
C ALA A 4 15.02 -4.74 5.41
N ASN A 5 15.72 -5.04 4.32
CA ASN A 5 15.38 -4.52 3.00
C ASN A 5 13.95 -4.95 2.63
N ARG A 6 13.01 -4.00 2.66
CA ARG A 6 11.58 -4.22 2.35
C ARG A 6 11.27 -4.11 0.86
N ARG A 7 12.30 -3.96 0.01
CA ARG A 7 12.12 -3.87 -1.44
C ARG A 7 11.68 -5.22 -2.01
N PRO A 8 10.73 -5.24 -2.96
CA PRO A 8 10.41 -6.45 -3.69
C PRO A 8 11.60 -6.88 -4.55
N MET A 9 11.83 -8.19 -4.64
CA MET A 9 12.81 -8.80 -5.54
C MET A 9 12.34 -8.83 -6.99
N GLN A 10 11.02 -8.88 -7.20
CA GLN A 10 10.41 -8.85 -8.51
C GLN A 10 9.06 -8.14 -8.43
N ILE A 11 8.79 -7.34 -9.45
CA ILE A 11 7.51 -6.70 -9.71
C ILE A 11 7.05 -7.21 -11.07
N LEU A 12 5.77 -7.51 -11.19
CA LEU A 12 5.08 -7.81 -12.44
C LEU A 12 3.77 -7.04 -12.43
N SER A 13 3.42 -6.41 -13.54
CA SER A 13 2.25 -5.54 -13.57
C SER A 13 1.53 -5.57 -14.91
N THR A 14 0.24 -5.20 -14.89
CA THR A 14 -0.56 -4.93 -16.08
C THR A 14 -1.45 -3.74 -15.81
N THR A 15 -1.56 -2.84 -16.79
CA THR A 15 -2.46 -1.69 -16.72
C THR A 15 -3.40 -1.63 -17.92
N THR A 16 -4.58 -1.06 -17.72
CA THR A 16 -5.49 -0.61 -18.77
C THR A 16 -5.51 0.90 -18.74
N GLU A 17 -5.33 1.55 -19.89
CA GLU A 17 -5.34 3.02 -20.00
C GLU A 17 -6.77 3.56 -20.10
N TYR A 18 -6.98 4.75 -19.55
CA TYR A 18 -8.19 5.52 -19.75
C TYR A 18 -8.12 6.26 -21.09
N PRO A 19 -8.97 5.95 -22.08
CA PRO A 19 -8.78 6.43 -23.46
C PRO A 19 -8.81 7.95 -23.63
N ILE A 20 -9.44 8.68 -22.71
CA ILE A 20 -9.65 10.14 -22.85
C ILE A 20 -8.44 10.92 -22.33
N SER A 21 -7.88 10.54 -21.18
CA SER A 21 -6.77 11.27 -20.56
C SER A 21 -5.40 10.60 -20.74
N GLY A 22 -5.37 9.33 -21.14
CA GLY A 22 -4.14 8.54 -21.27
C GLY A 22 -3.53 8.08 -19.94
N VAL A 23 -4.18 8.36 -18.80
CA VAL A 23 -3.74 7.86 -17.48
C VAL A 23 -4.12 6.39 -17.30
N ASP A 24 -3.54 5.71 -16.32
CA ASP A 24 -3.98 4.37 -15.94
C ASP A 24 -5.41 4.38 -15.39
N GLU A 25 -6.28 3.57 -16.00
CA GLU A 25 -7.65 3.35 -15.53
C GLU A 25 -7.70 2.26 -14.47
N THR A 26 -7.05 1.13 -14.76
CA THR A 26 -7.01 -0.06 -13.90
C THR A 26 -5.62 -0.64 -13.93
N ALA A 27 -5.05 -0.89 -12.76
CA ALA A 27 -3.73 -1.48 -12.59
C ALA A 27 -3.82 -2.70 -11.68
N THR A 28 -3.12 -3.77 -12.04
CA THR A 28 -2.88 -4.93 -11.17
C THR A 28 -1.39 -5.18 -11.07
N ILE A 29 -0.90 -5.36 -9.84
CA ILE A 29 0.52 -5.51 -9.53
C ILE A 29 0.70 -6.80 -8.71
N LEU A 30 1.69 -7.60 -9.08
CA LEU A 30 2.18 -8.76 -8.36
C LEU A 30 3.63 -8.49 -7.94
N MET A 31 3.91 -8.64 -6.65
CA MET A 31 5.23 -8.42 -6.07
C MET A 31 5.70 -9.66 -5.33
N ARG A 32 7.00 -9.96 -5.43
CA ARG A 32 7.66 -11.01 -4.65
C ARG A 32 8.71 -10.40 -3.73
N PHE A 33 8.66 -10.73 -2.45
CA PHE A 33 9.57 -10.25 -1.42
C PHE A 33 10.46 -11.38 -0.91
N ALA A 34 11.69 -11.02 -0.58
CA ALA A 34 12.65 -11.95 0.02
C ALA A 34 12.17 -12.41 1.41
N PRO A 35 12.57 -13.60 1.85
CA PRO A 35 12.36 -14.04 3.23
C PRO A 35 12.96 -13.04 4.23
N SER A 36 12.24 -12.78 5.33
CA SER A 36 12.75 -11.94 6.42
C SER A 36 13.79 -12.65 7.30
N THR A 37 13.83 -13.98 7.24
CA THR A 37 14.80 -14.85 7.91
C THR A 37 15.32 -15.88 6.91
N ALA A 38 16.52 -16.44 7.12
CA ALA A 38 17.12 -17.41 6.21
C ALA A 38 16.22 -18.65 5.96
N ASP A 39 15.46 -19.07 6.97
CA ASP A 39 14.53 -20.21 6.90
C ASP A 39 13.08 -19.79 6.62
N GLY A 40 12.83 -18.49 6.37
CA GLY A 40 11.49 -17.95 6.15
C GLY A 40 10.97 -18.22 4.74
N PRO A 41 9.64 -18.21 4.53
CA PRO A 41 9.08 -18.29 3.19
C PRO A 41 9.29 -16.98 2.41
N GLU A 42 9.38 -17.08 1.09
CA GLU A 42 9.15 -15.93 0.22
C GLU A 42 7.71 -15.45 0.37
N ILE A 43 7.50 -14.13 0.29
CA ILE A 43 6.17 -13.53 0.40
C ILE A 43 5.76 -13.05 -0.98
N GLN A 44 4.52 -13.35 -1.37
CA GLN A 44 3.89 -12.78 -2.56
C GLN A 44 2.79 -11.82 -2.14
N ALA A 45 2.72 -10.67 -2.81
CA ALA A 45 1.66 -9.69 -2.62
C ALA A 45 1.02 -9.36 -3.97
N THR A 46 -0.30 -9.21 -3.98
CA THR A 46 -1.04 -8.76 -5.16
C THR A 46 -1.90 -7.56 -4.76
N GLY A 47 -1.85 -6.52 -5.57
CA GLY A 47 -2.66 -5.31 -5.42
C GLY A 47 -3.38 -4.99 -6.72
N SER A 48 -4.58 -4.40 -6.60
CA SER A 48 -5.31 -3.89 -7.75
C SER A 48 -5.95 -2.55 -7.40
N ALA A 49 -5.90 -1.62 -8.34
CA ALA A 49 -6.59 -0.33 -8.26
C ALA A 49 -7.36 -0.10 -9.56
N SER A 50 -8.52 0.53 -9.48
CA SER A 50 -9.34 0.84 -10.65
C SER A 50 -10.19 2.08 -10.40
N LEU A 51 -10.27 2.96 -11.39
CA LEU A 51 -11.20 4.08 -11.40
C LEU A 51 -12.65 3.64 -11.67
N ARG A 52 -12.88 2.39 -12.11
CA ARG A 52 -14.21 1.86 -12.46
C ARG A 52 -14.78 0.89 -11.41
N ALA A 53 -13.93 0.25 -10.61
CA ALA A 53 -14.36 -0.75 -9.65
C ALA A 53 -14.58 -0.13 -8.27
N ILE A 54 -15.69 -0.50 -7.63
CA ILE A 54 -15.96 -0.17 -6.22
C ILE A 54 -15.33 -1.27 -5.35
N THR A 55 -14.44 -0.88 -4.43
CA THR A 55 -13.70 -1.81 -3.57
C THR A 55 -14.53 -2.34 -2.40
N ASP A 56 -15.53 -1.58 -1.94
CA ASP A 56 -16.31 -1.89 -0.72
C ASP A 56 -17.80 -1.68 -0.94
N LEU A 57 -18.48 -2.70 -1.47
CA LEU A 57 -19.92 -2.65 -1.79
C LEU A 57 -20.81 -2.89 -0.55
N ASP A 58 -20.35 -3.69 0.40
CA ASP A 58 -21.15 -4.20 1.52
C ASP A 58 -20.58 -3.90 2.91
N GLY A 59 -19.40 -3.27 3.01
CA GLY A 59 -18.71 -3.01 4.29
C GLY A 59 -18.14 -4.27 4.95
N GLU A 60 -18.35 -5.44 4.35
CA GLU A 60 -17.99 -6.75 4.89
C GLU A 60 -16.85 -7.40 4.10
N THR A 61 -16.74 -7.08 2.82
CA THR A 61 -15.69 -7.58 1.93
C THR A 61 -14.34 -6.99 2.33
N ALA A 62 -13.37 -7.88 2.59
CA ALA A 62 -12.03 -7.48 2.97
C ALA A 62 -11.29 -6.90 1.75
N ALA A 63 -11.00 -5.60 1.79
CA ALA A 63 -10.21 -4.91 0.77
C ALA A 63 -8.72 -5.28 0.85
N VAL A 64 -8.21 -5.58 2.06
CA VAL A 64 -6.85 -6.09 2.27
C VAL A 64 -6.90 -7.38 3.09
N ARG A 65 -6.13 -8.38 2.64
CA ARG A 65 -5.99 -9.66 3.33
C ARG A 65 -4.52 -10.00 3.49
N ILE A 66 -4.10 -10.27 4.72
CA ILE A 66 -2.75 -10.74 5.05
C ILE A 66 -2.91 -12.17 5.54
N GLN A 67 -2.39 -13.14 4.77
CA GLN A 67 -2.64 -14.55 4.98
C GLN A 67 -1.35 -15.27 5.41
N GLY A 68 -1.49 -16.20 6.35
CA GLY A 68 -0.43 -17.09 6.82
C GLY A 68 -0.97 -18.48 7.11
N ASP A 69 -0.09 -19.33 7.64
CA ASP A 69 -0.39 -20.73 7.97
C ASP A 69 -1.39 -20.88 9.13
N GLN A 70 -1.47 -19.88 10.03
CA GLN A 70 -2.37 -19.86 11.18
C GLN A 70 -3.67 -19.04 10.95
N GLY A 71 -3.91 -18.60 9.72
CA GLY A 71 -5.12 -17.87 9.34
C GLY A 71 -4.84 -16.57 8.61
N GLU A 72 -5.70 -15.57 8.81
CA GLU A 72 -5.59 -14.31 8.09
C GLU A 72 -6.07 -13.10 8.90
N ILE A 73 -5.51 -11.95 8.56
CA ILE A 73 -5.97 -10.64 8.98
C ILE A 73 -6.71 -10.02 7.79
N GLN A 74 -7.90 -9.51 8.04
CA GLN A 74 -8.75 -8.83 7.07
C GLN A 74 -8.93 -7.38 7.49
N ILE A 75 -8.74 -6.47 6.55
CA ILE A 75 -9.08 -5.05 6.69
C ILE A 75 -10.21 -4.79 5.71
N CYS A 76 -11.37 -4.41 6.23
CA CYS A 76 -12.56 -4.08 5.45
C CYS A 76 -12.76 -2.57 5.41
N GLY A 77 -13.60 -2.13 4.47
CA GLY A 77 -13.74 -0.71 4.18
C GLY A 77 -12.68 -0.24 3.19
N TRP A 78 -12.38 1.04 3.27
CA TRP A 78 -11.49 1.72 2.35
C TRP A 78 -10.07 1.59 2.90
N PRO A 79 -9.09 1.02 2.18
CA PRO A 79 -7.77 0.72 2.75
C PRO A 79 -7.04 1.92 3.40
N TRP A 80 -7.29 3.13 2.92
CA TRP A 80 -6.72 4.37 3.47
C TRP A 80 -7.50 4.95 4.65
N CYS A 81 -8.69 4.43 4.93
CA CYS A 81 -9.53 4.77 6.08
C CYS A 81 -10.38 3.55 6.45
N PRO A 82 -9.75 2.51 7.05
CA PRO A 82 -10.43 1.24 7.27
C PRO A 82 -11.55 1.39 8.29
N SER A 83 -12.66 0.68 8.05
CA SER A 83 -13.81 0.67 8.95
C SER A 83 -13.80 -0.54 9.88
N ARG A 84 -13.14 -1.63 9.49
CA ARG A 84 -13.15 -2.86 10.27
C ARG A 84 -11.86 -3.65 10.16
N LEU A 85 -11.41 -4.19 11.28
CA LEU A 85 -10.32 -5.13 11.40
C LEU A 85 -10.84 -6.47 11.92
N ARG A 86 -10.64 -7.54 11.16
CA ARG A 86 -11.01 -8.90 11.55
C ARG A 86 -9.80 -9.82 11.51
N VAL A 87 -9.58 -10.59 12.57
CA VAL A 87 -8.51 -11.61 12.63
C VAL A 87 -9.13 -12.99 12.72
N ILE A 88 -8.96 -13.77 11.66
CA ILE A 88 -9.51 -15.13 11.54
C ILE A 88 -8.37 -16.11 11.79
N ARG A 89 -8.45 -16.87 12.88
CA ARG A 89 -7.53 -17.99 13.11
C ARG A 89 -8.03 -19.23 12.39
N ARG A 90 -7.19 -19.85 11.58
CA ARG A 90 -7.55 -21.05 10.81
C ARG A 90 -6.39 -22.03 10.83
N ARG A 91 -6.71 -23.32 10.93
CA ARG A 91 -5.74 -24.40 10.67
C ARG A 91 -5.93 -24.92 9.25
N PRO A 92 -4.86 -25.36 8.56
CA PRO A 92 -4.99 -26.00 7.25
C PRO A 92 -5.98 -27.16 7.30
N GLY A 93 -6.89 -27.24 6.32
CA GLY A 93 -7.88 -28.31 6.24
C GLY A 93 -9.14 -27.92 5.47
N MET A 94 -9.71 -28.88 4.73
CA MET A 94 -10.94 -28.70 3.98
C MET A 94 -12.12 -28.49 4.95
N ASN A 95 -13.06 -27.59 4.61
CA ASN A 95 -14.21 -27.21 5.44
C ASN A 95 -13.90 -26.51 6.78
N ASN A 96 -12.66 -26.09 7.03
CA ASN A 96 -12.33 -25.27 8.20
C ASN A 96 -12.59 -23.78 7.91
N ARG A 97 -13.72 -23.25 8.38
CA ARG A 97 -14.05 -21.82 8.23
C ARG A 97 -13.13 -20.90 9.05
N GLY A 98 -12.41 -21.44 10.03
CA GLY A 98 -11.64 -20.67 11.01
C GLY A 98 -12.54 -20.04 12.08
N THR A 99 -11.91 -19.48 13.11
CA THR A 99 -12.58 -18.80 14.22
C THR A 99 -12.19 -17.33 14.19
N ILE A 100 -13.18 -16.44 14.19
CA ILE A 100 -12.96 -15.01 14.35
C ILE A 100 -12.48 -14.78 15.78
N SER A 101 -11.27 -14.28 15.91
CA SER A 101 -10.61 -14.04 17.20
C SER A 101 -10.57 -12.57 17.59
N ILE A 102 -10.58 -11.67 16.60
CA ILE A 102 -10.72 -10.23 16.78
C ILE A 102 -11.68 -9.76 15.71
N ASP A 103 -12.61 -8.90 16.10
CA ASP A 103 -13.55 -8.24 15.21
C ASP A 103 -13.82 -6.83 15.75
N LYS A 104 -13.25 -5.81 15.11
CA LYS A 104 -13.34 -4.41 15.53
C LYS A 104 -13.89 -3.58 14.38
N THR A 105 -15.00 -2.88 14.60
CA THR A 105 -15.70 -2.03 13.61
C THR A 105 -15.64 -0.54 13.92
N ASP A 106 -15.19 -0.18 15.12
CA ASP A 106 -15.01 1.20 15.57
C ASP A 106 -13.52 1.45 15.78
N LEU A 107 -12.79 1.51 14.67
CA LEU A 107 -11.33 1.65 14.71
C LEU A 107 -10.91 3.05 15.16
N LEU A 108 -11.79 4.04 14.99
CA LEU A 108 -11.58 5.44 15.32
C LEU A 108 -12.68 5.92 16.27
N PRO A 109 -12.36 6.14 17.56
CA PRO A 109 -13.37 6.59 18.52
C PRO A 109 -13.91 7.99 18.16
N ASP A 110 -15.15 8.24 18.58
CA ASP A 110 -15.76 9.58 18.64
C ASP A 110 -15.81 10.37 17.32
N GLY A 111 -15.89 9.68 16.17
CA GLY A 111 -16.00 10.33 14.86
C GLY A 111 -14.74 11.09 14.44
N LEU A 112 -13.60 10.75 15.03
CA LEU A 112 -12.29 11.26 14.63
C LEU A 112 -11.99 10.87 13.18
N TYR A 113 -11.43 11.82 12.43
CA TYR A 113 -10.82 11.53 11.13
C TYR A 113 -9.41 10.99 11.35
N GLY A 114 -9.04 9.93 10.61
CA GLY A 114 -7.72 9.27 10.76
C GLY A 114 -6.50 10.17 10.53
N LEU A 115 -6.69 11.35 9.93
CA LEU A 115 -5.60 12.34 9.72
C LEU A 115 -5.02 12.87 11.05
N CYS A 116 -5.72 12.72 12.18
CA CYS A 116 -5.18 13.16 13.47
C CYS A 116 -3.94 12.35 13.90
N PHE A 117 -3.84 11.07 13.52
CA PHE A 117 -2.70 10.23 13.90
C PHE A 117 -1.42 10.62 13.16
N GLU A 118 -1.51 10.94 11.86
CA GLU A 118 -0.35 11.44 11.12
C GLU A 118 0.08 12.84 11.60
N ALA A 119 -0.88 13.70 11.97
CA ALA A 119 -0.57 15.00 12.57
C ALA A 119 0.13 14.87 13.93
N ASP A 120 -0.31 13.94 14.77
CA ASP A 120 0.32 13.65 16.07
C ASP A 120 1.73 13.09 15.91
N GLU A 121 1.96 12.19 14.95
CA GLU A 121 3.29 11.67 14.64
C GLU A 121 4.25 12.78 14.14
N VAL A 122 3.78 13.70 13.31
CA VAL A 122 4.57 14.87 12.88
C VAL A 122 4.88 15.77 14.08
N ALA A 123 3.90 16.05 14.93
CA ALA A 123 4.12 16.85 16.13
C ALA A 123 5.13 16.19 17.08
N HIS A 124 5.05 14.87 17.25
CA HIS A 124 6.01 14.07 18.01
C HIS A 124 7.42 14.18 17.43
N CYS A 125 7.57 14.00 16.11
CA CYS A 125 8.86 14.10 15.43
C CYS A 125 9.50 15.48 15.60
N ILE A 126 8.74 16.56 15.39
CA ILE A 126 9.21 17.94 15.59
C ILE A 126 9.62 18.16 17.04
N TYR A 127 8.81 17.71 18.00
CA TYR A 127 9.11 17.83 19.43
C TYR A 127 10.40 17.12 19.82
N GLN A 128 10.67 15.95 19.23
CA GLN A 128 11.89 15.17 19.45
C GLN A 128 13.09 15.62 18.59
N GLY A 129 12.91 16.63 17.72
CA GLY A 129 13.96 17.09 16.81
C GLY A 129 14.35 16.08 15.72
N LEU A 130 13.44 15.17 15.37
CA LEU A 130 13.64 14.18 14.32
C LEU A 130 13.40 14.81 12.93
N LEU A 131 14.17 14.37 11.93
CA LEU A 131 14.03 14.81 10.53
C LEU A 131 13.10 13.91 9.71
N GLU A 132 12.81 12.71 10.21
CA GLU A 132 11.92 11.73 9.57
C GLU A 132 11.15 10.95 10.64
N SER A 133 10.01 10.38 10.26
CA SER A 133 9.25 9.51 11.16
C SER A 133 9.96 8.16 11.33
N PRO A 134 10.14 7.65 12.56
CA PRO A 134 10.62 6.29 12.77
C PRO A 134 9.64 5.22 12.24
N GLU A 135 8.34 5.51 12.22
CA GLU A 135 7.28 4.63 11.69
C GLU A 135 7.19 4.68 10.16
N MET A 136 7.36 5.87 9.56
CA MET A 136 7.45 6.09 8.11
C MET A 136 8.77 6.76 7.69
N PRO A 137 9.90 6.01 7.65
CA PRO A 137 11.18 6.54 7.21
C PRO A 137 11.18 6.91 5.72
N TRP A 138 12.08 7.80 5.31
CA TRP A 138 12.21 8.19 3.90
C TRP A 138 12.50 7.01 2.98
N LEU A 139 13.24 6.01 3.47
CA LEU A 139 13.53 4.79 2.72
C LEU A 139 12.25 4.01 2.36
N GLU A 140 11.24 4.01 3.22
CA GLU A 140 9.95 3.38 2.94
C GLU A 140 9.22 4.14 1.82
N SER A 141 9.18 5.47 1.90
CA SER A 141 8.61 6.33 0.87
C SER A 141 9.30 6.14 -0.49
N LEU A 142 10.64 6.10 -0.49
CA LEU A 142 11.42 5.82 -1.71
C LEU A 142 11.12 4.44 -2.28
N THR A 143 10.98 3.43 -1.42
CA THR A 143 10.64 2.06 -1.87
C THR A 143 9.27 2.02 -2.54
N VAL A 144 8.26 2.70 -1.99
CA VAL A 144 6.92 2.80 -2.60
C VAL A 144 6.99 3.54 -3.95
N MET A 145 7.70 4.66 -4.01
CA MET A 145 7.87 5.42 -5.27
C MET A 145 8.58 4.60 -6.35
N GLU A 146 9.66 3.89 -5.99
CA GLU A 146 10.37 2.99 -6.90
C GLU A 146 9.46 1.87 -7.45
N ILE A 147 8.56 1.33 -6.63
CA ILE A 147 7.55 0.34 -7.07
C ILE A 147 6.60 0.97 -8.09
N MET A 148 6.03 2.13 -7.77
CA MET A 148 5.10 2.83 -8.66
C MET A 148 5.76 3.19 -9.99
N ASP A 149 6.98 3.72 -9.97
CA ASP A 149 7.74 4.04 -11.18
C ASP A 149 8.07 2.81 -12.01
N THR A 150 8.37 1.68 -11.38
CA THR A 150 8.61 0.42 -12.09
C THR A 150 7.35 -0.04 -12.81
N VAL A 151 6.19 0.00 -12.13
CA VAL A 151 4.90 -0.35 -12.73
C VAL A 151 4.59 0.56 -13.92
N ARG A 152 4.77 1.88 -13.79
CA ARG A 152 4.58 2.82 -14.89
C ARG A 152 5.47 2.47 -16.08
N ARG A 153 6.78 2.31 -15.86
CA ARG A 153 7.77 2.00 -16.91
C ARG A 153 7.48 0.68 -17.62
N GLU A 154 7.14 -0.38 -16.88
CA GLU A 154 6.77 -1.68 -17.46
C GLU A 154 5.54 -1.62 -18.37
N ASN A 155 4.66 -0.64 -18.15
CA ASN A 155 3.44 -0.46 -18.92
C ASN A 155 3.52 0.75 -19.89
N ASN A 156 4.72 1.25 -20.19
CA ASN A 156 4.97 2.39 -21.09
C ASN A 156 4.30 3.71 -20.67
N HIS A 157 4.08 3.92 -19.37
CA HIS A 157 3.61 5.19 -18.80
C HIS A 157 4.80 6.06 -18.39
N TRP A 158 4.93 7.23 -19.02
CA TRP A 158 6.03 8.17 -18.77
C TRP A 158 5.51 9.57 -18.50
N PHE A 159 6.09 10.25 -17.52
CA PHE A 159 5.89 11.68 -17.35
C PHE A 159 6.83 12.47 -18.26
N PRO A 160 6.58 13.78 -18.46
CA PRO A 160 7.53 14.66 -19.13
C PRO A 160 8.92 14.62 -18.47
N GLU A 161 9.97 14.86 -19.26
CA GLU A 161 11.37 14.78 -18.83
C GLU A 161 11.68 15.70 -17.64
N GLU A 162 11.01 16.84 -17.57
CA GLU A 162 11.16 17.82 -16.48
C GLU A 162 10.64 17.29 -15.13
N ILE A 163 9.81 16.25 -15.14
CA ILE A 163 9.29 15.57 -13.95
C ILE A 163 10.08 14.30 -13.62
N GLU A 164 10.60 13.60 -14.64
CA GLU A 164 11.35 12.35 -14.47
C GLU A 164 12.84 12.58 -14.12
N THR A 165 13.37 13.78 -14.33
CA THR A 165 14.79 14.09 -14.06
C THR A 165 15.14 14.05 -12.57
N LEU A 166 16.32 13.52 -12.27
CA LEU A 166 16.93 13.53 -10.92
C LEU A 166 17.90 14.71 -10.73
N GLU A 167 18.14 15.50 -11.76
CA GLU A 167 19.03 16.66 -11.70
C GLU A 167 18.32 17.84 -11.04
N TYR A 168 19.00 18.54 -10.13
CA TYR A 168 18.46 19.72 -9.46
C TYR A 168 19.48 20.88 -9.52
N PRO A 169 19.06 22.12 -9.83
CA PRO A 169 17.69 22.59 -10.08
C PRO A 169 17.15 22.28 -11.49
N VAL A 170 15.85 21.98 -11.59
CA VAL A 170 15.14 21.79 -12.86
C VAL A 170 14.57 23.10 -13.37
N THR A 171 14.74 23.39 -14.67
CA THR A 171 14.07 24.53 -15.32
C THR A 171 12.70 24.08 -15.80
N LEU A 172 11.63 24.48 -15.10
CA LEU A 172 10.26 24.15 -15.49
C LEU A 172 9.76 25.07 -16.62
N PRO A 173 8.97 24.54 -17.58
CA PRO A 173 8.36 25.36 -18.63
C PRO A 173 7.41 26.39 -18.01
N SER A 174 7.38 27.59 -18.58
CA SER A 174 6.42 28.64 -18.19
C SER A 174 5.01 28.14 -18.45
N LYS A 175 4.12 28.25 -17.45
CA LYS A 175 2.72 27.84 -17.56
C LYS A 175 2.05 28.57 -18.74
N THR A 176 1.70 27.83 -19.78
CA THR A 176 0.89 28.34 -20.89
C THR A 176 -0.54 28.48 -20.39
N SER A 177 -1.03 29.71 -20.26
CA SER A 177 -2.43 30.01 -19.93
C SER A 177 -3.38 29.63 -21.06
#